data_AF-A0A256WJW7-F1
#
_entry.id   AF-A0A256WJW7-F1
#
_cell.length_a   1.000
_cell.length_b   1.000
_cell.length_c   1.000
_cell.angle_alpha   90.00
_cell.angle_beta   90.00
_cell.angle_gamma   90.00
#
_symmetry.space_group_name_H-M   'P 1'
#
loop_
_entity.id
_entity.type
_entity.pdbx_description
1 polymer ?
#
loop_
_entity_poly.entity_id
_entity_poly.type
_entity_poly.pdbx_seq_one_letter_code
_entity_poly.pdbx_strand_id
1 'polypeptide(L)'
;MKIRLSSGFKINPPFKQDTTPIYATDLEEGVLGKANNNGTILISDKITDPEERRSVIEHEKVHLDQMKRGDLDYDDDFVYWKGKKYSRDDMKEGAQDLPWEAEAYAKTDPFEKY
;
A
#
# COMPACT_ATOMS: atom_id res chain seq x y z
N MET A 1 20.32 -47.14 21.67
CA MET A 1 20.71 -45.75 21.35
C MET A 1 19.67 -45.17 20.38
N LYS A 2 18.79 -44.27 20.83
CA LYS A 2 17.79 -43.61 19.96
C LYS A 2 18.39 -42.31 19.45
N ILE A 3 18.74 -42.27 18.16
CA ILE A 3 19.16 -41.04 17.49
C ILE A 3 17.87 -40.26 17.19
N ARG A 4 17.62 -39.15 17.89
CA ARG A 4 16.58 -38.18 17.53
C ARG A 4 17.17 -37.29 16.44
N LEU A 5 16.64 -37.34 15.22
CA LEU A 5 16.95 -36.38 14.18
C LEU A 5 16.45 -35.00 14.63
N SER A 6 17.39 -34.10 14.92
CA SER A 6 17.15 -32.71 15.25
C SER A 6 16.84 -31.90 13.99
N SER A 7 15.72 -31.18 14.00
CA SER A 7 15.35 -30.05 13.13
C SER A 7 15.45 -30.27 11.61
N GLY A 8 14.29 -30.35 10.94
CA GLY A 8 14.21 -30.41 9.48
C GLY A 8 14.90 -29.23 8.79
N PHE A 9 15.58 -29.53 7.69
CA PHE A 9 16.25 -28.57 6.81
C PHE A 9 15.24 -27.52 6.29
N LYS A 10 15.45 -26.24 6.62
CA LYS A 10 14.67 -25.11 6.10
C LYS A 10 15.53 -24.33 5.11
N ILE A 11 15.10 -24.26 3.84
CA ILE A 11 15.70 -23.38 2.82
C ILE A 11 14.85 -22.12 2.73
N ASN A 12 15.45 -20.96 2.97
CA ASN A 12 14.83 -19.68 2.63
C ASN A 12 15.08 -19.39 1.13
N PRO A 13 14.12 -18.81 0.40
CA PRO A 13 14.31 -18.48 -1.01
C PRO A 13 15.49 -17.51 -1.18
N PRO A 14 16.31 -17.65 -2.25
CA PRO A 14 17.49 -16.81 -2.47
C PRO A 14 17.15 -15.37 -2.87
N PHE A 15 15.87 -15.07 -3.13
CA PHE A 15 15.37 -13.75 -3.46
C PHE A 15 14.11 -13.45 -2.66
N LYS A 16 13.94 -12.17 -2.29
CA LYS A 16 12.68 -11.69 -1.72
C LYS A 16 11.62 -11.71 -2.83
N GLN A 17 10.56 -12.47 -2.63
CA GLN A 17 9.39 -12.43 -3.49
C GLN A 17 8.38 -11.46 -2.90
N ASP A 18 8.04 -10.42 -3.65
CA ASP A 18 6.86 -9.62 -3.36
C ASP A 18 5.69 -10.21 -4.15
N THR A 19 4.71 -10.73 -3.43
CA THR A 19 3.53 -11.41 -4.00
C THR A 19 2.28 -10.54 -3.92
N THR A 20 2.43 -9.24 -3.68
CA THR A 20 1.30 -8.29 -3.63
C THR A 20 0.55 -8.33 -4.96
N PRO A 21 -0.74 -8.70 -5.00
CA PRO A 21 -1.52 -8.67 -6.23
C PRO A 21 -1.76 -7.24 -6.69
N ILE A 22 -1.45 -6.95 -7.95
CA ILE A 22 -1.62 -5.63 -8.57
C ILE A 22 -2.52 -5.78 -9.79
N TYR A 23 -3.61 -5.01 -9.83
CA TYR A 23 -4.58 -5.03 -10.93
C TYR A 23 -4.71 -3.66 -11.58
N ALA A 24 -4.68 -3.62 -12.90
CA ALA A 24 -5.01 -2.41 -13.66
C ALA A 24 -6.54 -2.33 -13.86
N THR A 25 -7.12 -1.16 -13.61
CA THR A 25 -8.56 -0.91 -13.82
C THR A 25 -8.80 0.56 -14.07
N ASP A 26 -9.97 0.90 -14.63
CA ASP A 26 -10.46 2.28 -14.61
C ASP A 26 -10.73 2.69 -13.16
N LEU A 27 -10.08 3.76 -12.73
CA LEU A 27 -10.26 4.38 -11.42
C LEU A 27 -10.88 5.77 -11.58
N GLU A 28 -11.46 6.26 -10.50
CA GLU A 28 -12.05 7.60 -10.43
C GLU A 28 -11.06 8.68 -10.88
N GLU A 29 -11.59 9.79 -11.39
CA GLU A 29 -10.78 10.88 -11.90
C GLU A 29 -9.86 11.45 -10.79
N GLY A 30 -8.57 11.51 -11.07
CA GLY A 30 -7.56 11.95 -10.12
C GLY A 30 -7.01 10.86 -9.18
N VAL A 31 -7.55 9.63 -9.23
CA VAL A 31 -7.05 8.50 -8.44
C VAL A 31 -6.13 7.64 -9.31
N LEU A 32 -4.85 7.62 -8.98
CA LEU A 32 -3.83 6.85 -9.72
C LEU A 32 -3.61 5.45 -9.15
N GLY A 33 -3.77 5.29 -7.83
CA GLY A 33 -3.59 4.03 -7.12
C GLY A 33 -4.56 3.91 -5.94
N LYS A 34 -4.77 2.67 -5.47
CA LYS A 34 -5.51 2.38 -4.24
C LYS A 34 -5.04 1.08 -3.60
N ALA A 35 -4.56 1.18 -2.37
CA ALA A 35 -4.34 0.05 -1.47
C ALA A 35 -5.67 -0.42 -0.83
N ASN A 36 -5.94 -1.72 -0.90
CA ASN A 36 -7.12 -2.32 -0.29
C ASN A 36 -6.77 -3.10 0.98
N ASN A 37 -7.67 -3.09 1.97
CA ASN A 37 -7.52 -3.84 3.23
C ASN A 37 -7.33 -5.37 3.03
N ASN A 38 -7.70 -5.91 1.87
CA ASN A 38 -7.46 -7.31 1.52
C ASN A 38 -6.02 -7.58 0.99
N GLY A 39 -5.13 -6.58 1.01
CA GLY A 39 -3.73 -6.71 0.59
C GLY A 39 -3.48 -6.55 -0.91
N THR A 40 -4.48 -6.11 -1.67
CA THR A 40 -4.33 -5.86 -3.12
C THR A 40 -4.07 -4.38 -3.41
N ILE A 41 -3.44 -4.11 -4.55
CA ILE A 41 -3.29 -2.76 -5.10
C ILE A 41 -4.08 -2.69 -6.40
N LEU A 42 -4.95 -1.68 -6.50
CA LEU A 42 -5.51 -1.26 -7.78
C LEU A 42 -4.67 -0.11 -8.32
N ILE A 43 -4.45 -0.10 -9.62
CA ILE A 43 -3.77 1.00 -10.30
C ILE A 43 -4.58 1.42 -11.52
N SER A 44 -4.59 2.71 -11.79
CA SER A 44 -5.27 3.27 -12.95
C SER A 44 -4.68 2.69 -14.24
N ASP A 45 -5.55 2.22 -15.14
CA ASP A 45 -5.18 1.78 -16.48
C ASP A 45 -4.80 2.93 -17.42
N LYS A 46 -5.03 4.18 -16.99
CA LYS A 46 -4.64 5.42 -17.69
C LYS A 46 -3.15 5.74 -17.57
N ILE A 47 -2.43 5.13 -16.63
CA ILE A 47 -0.99 5.34 -16.44
C ILE A 47 -0.21 4.55 -17.49
N THR A 48 0.33 5.26 -18.48
CA THR A 48 1.11 4.67 -19.57
C THR A 48 2.61 4.66 -19.30
N ASP A 49 3.12 5.57 -18.46
CA ASP A 49 4.54 5.63 -18.13
C ASP A 49 4.93 4.53 -17.12
N PRO A 50 5.89 3.63 -17.44
CA PRO A 50 6.29 2.57 -16.53
C PRO A 50 6.90 3.06 -15.22
N GLU A 51 7.60 4.21 -15.24
CA GLU A 51 8.25 4.77 -14.05
C GLU A 51 7.22 5.41 -13.11
N GLU A 52 6.27 6.17 -13.66
CA GLU A 52 5.08 6.65 -12.93
C GLU A 52 4.31 5.49 -12.30
N ARG A 53 4.02 4.44 -13.10
CA ARG A 53 3.36 3.22 -12.63
C ARG A 53 4.10 2.58 -11.46
N ARG A 54 5.43 2.49 -11.54
CA ARG A 54 6.24 1.94 -10.45
C ARG A 54 6.17 2.81 -9.21
N SER A 55 6.27 4.13 -9.36
CA SER A 55 6.19 5.09 -8.25
C SER A 55 4.86 5.00 -7.50
N VAL A 56 3.73 4.95 -8.23
CA VAL A 56 2.40 4.76 -7.62
C VAL A 56 2.33 3.44 -6.87
N ILE A 57 2.82 2.34 -7.45
CA ILE A 57 2.86 1.03 -6.76
C ILE A 57 3.70 1.09 -5.48
N GLU A 58 4.84 1.78 -5.49
CA GLU A 58 5.68 1.97 -4.30
C GLU A 58 4.95 2.76 -3.22
N HIS A 59 4.18 3.79 -3.60
CA HIS A 59 3.36 4.58 -2.70
C HIS A 59 2.27 3.74 -2.04
N GLU A 60 1.49 3.01 -2.83
CA GLU A 60 0.42 2.14 -2.32
C GLU A 60 0.94 1.01 -1.42
N LYS A 61 2.18 0.55 -1.63
CA LYS A 61 2.82 -0.42 -0.72
C LYS A 61 3.10 0.17 0.66
N VAL A 62 3.31 1.48 0.78
CA VAL A 62 3.40 2.12 2.09
C VAL A 62 2.06 2.07 2.80
N HIS A 63 0.95 2.32 2.10
CA HIS A 63 -0.39 2.16 2.68
C HIS A 63 -0.67 0.71 3.10
N LEU A 64 -0.30 -0.29 2.30
CA LEU A 64 -0.40 -1.69 2.72
C LEU A 64 0.44 -2.00 3.96
N ASP A 65 1.64 -1.42 4.08
CA ASP A 65 2.45 -1.56 5.31
C ASP A 65 1.79 -0.88 6.51
N GLN A 66 1.23 0.32 6.34
CA GLN A 66 0.48 1.02 7.38
C GLN A 66 -0.74 0.20 7.84
N MET A 67 -1.50 -0.39 6.90
CA MET A 67 -2.61 -1.29 7.19
C MET A 67 -2.16 -2.54 7.93
N LYS A 68 -1.07 -3.17 7.46
CA LYS A 68 -0.49 -4.36 8.10
C LYS A 68 0.00 -4.09 9.53
N ARG A 69 0.48 -2.88 9.80
CA ARG A 69 0.87 -2.43 11.15
C ARG A 69 -0.34 -2.12 12.05
N GLY A 70 -1.54 -1.97 11.47
CA GLY A 70 -2.74 -1.50 12.16
C GLY A 70 -2.76 0.02 12.37
N ASP A 71 -1.90 0.76 11.66
CA ASP A 71 -1.85 2.22 11.72
C ASP A 71 -2.94 2.84 10.84
N LEU A 72 -3.25 2.23 9.69
CA LEU A 72 -4.26 2.71 8.74
C LEU A 72 -5.37 1.68 8.57
N ASP A 73 -6.62 2.12 8.60
CA ASP A 73 -7.79 1.34 8.19
C ASP A 73 -8.84 2.30 7.63
N TYR A 74 -9.85 1.80 6.95
CA TYR A 74 -10.99 2.59 6.49
C TYR A 74 -12.24 1.75 6.31
N ASP A 75 -13.38 2.42 6.40
CA ASP A 75 -14.68 1.93 5.96
C ASP A 75 -15.30 2.93 4.97
N ASP A 76 -16.59 2.75 4.66
CA ASP A 76 -17.27 3.61 3.69
C ASP A 76 -17.37 5.07 4.16
N ASP A 77 -17.35 5.32 5.47
CA ASP A 77 -17.62 6.63 6.07
C ASP A 77 -16.35 7.28 6.68
N PHE A 78 -15.36 6.48 7.07
CA PHE A 78 -14.23 6.94 7.88
C PHE A 78 -12.88 6.35 7.49
N VAL A 79 -11.84 7.15 7.70
CA VAL A 79 -10.46 6.69 7.75
C VAL A 79 -10.00 6.67 9.21
N TYR A 80 -9.30 5.60 9.58
CA TYR A 80 -8.72 5.40 10.90
C TYR A 80 -7.20 5.48 10.80
N TRP A 81 -6.60 6.42 11.54
CA TRP A 81 -5.16 6.59 11.57
C TRP A 81 -4.63 6.60 13.01
N LYS A 82 -3.84 5.57 13.36
CA LYS A 82 -3.20 5.37 14.67
C LYS A 82 -4.19 5.54 15.82
N GLY A 83 -5.37 4.92 15.66
CA GLY A 83 -6.47 4.96 16.63
C GLY A 83 -7.33 6.23 16.62
N LYS A 84 -7.05 7.20 15.74
CA LYS A 84 -7.89 8.38 15.53
C LYS A 84 -8.83 8.17 14.34
N LYS A 85 -10.03 8.73 14.42
CA LYS A 85 -11.10 8.61 13.41
C LYS A 85 -11.23 9.92 12.64
N TYR A 86 -11.30 9.84 11.31
CA TYR A 86 -11.41 10.96 10.38
C TYR A 86 -12.59 10.73 9.43
N SER A 87 -13.51 11.69 9.33
CA SER A 87 -14.70 11.62 8.47
C SER A 87 -14.34 11.82 7.00
N ARG A 88 -14.76 10.89 6.12
CA ARG A 88 -14.53 11.02 4.67
C ARG A 88 -15.32 12.19 4.08
N ASP A 89 -16.45 12.55 4.67
CA ASP A 89 -17.25 13.71 4.28
C ASP A 89 -16.54 15.06 4.54
N ASP A 90 -15.63 15.09 5.52
CA ASP A 90 -14.95 16.32 5.96
C ASP A 90 -13.51 16.44 5.40
N MET A 91 -13.11 15.57 4.49
CA MET A 91 -11.76 15.57 3.91
C MET A 91 -11.78 15.40 2.39
N LYS A 92 -10.69 15.83 1.74
CA LYS A 92 -10.42 15.48 0.35
C LYS A 92 -9.58 14.21 0.32
N GLU A 93 -10.16 13.12 -0.16
CA GLU A 93 -9.45 11.85 -0.25
C GLU A 93 -8.15 11.96 -1.07
N GLY A 94 -7.07 11.32 -0.59
CA GLY A 94 -5.74 11.39 -1.20
C GLY A 94 -5.00 12.74 -1.06
N ALA A 95 -5.50 13.68 -0.25
CA ALA A 95 -4.80 14.93 -0.01
C ALA A 95 -3.47 14.70 0.72
N GLN A 96 -2.37 15.23 0.18
CA GLN A 96 -1.00 14.95 0.64
C GLN A 96 -0.72 15.34 2.09
N ASP A 97 -1.50 16.25 2.66
CA ASP A 97 -1.40 16.71 4.05
C ASP A 97 -2.09 15.79 5.06
N LEU A 98 -2.85 14.79 4.58
CA LEU A 98 -3.43 13.77 5.44
C LEU A 98 -2.32 12.94 6.10
N PRO A 99 -2.44 12.58 7.39
CA PRO A 99 -1.33 11.97 8.12
C PRO A 99 -0.76 10.67 7.52
N TRP A 100 -1.61 9.85 6.87
CA TRP A 100 -1.19 8.61 6.22
C TRP A 100 -0.54 8.85 4.85
N GLU A 101 -1.06 9.81 4.10
CA GLU A 101 -0.50 10.30 2.83
C GLU A 101 0.88 10.92 3.07
N ALA A 102 1.00 11.80 4.05
CA ALA A 102 2.26 12.46 4.41
C ALA A 102 3.37 11.45 4.75
N GLU A 103 3.03 10.35 5.44
CA GLU A 103 3.99 9.27 5.70
C GLU A 103 4.36 8.49 4.42
N ALA A 104 3.40 8.28 3.51
CA ALA A 104 3.64 7.63 2.22
C ALA A 104 4.56 8.48 1.32
N TYR A 105 4.24 9.75 1.09
CA TYR A 105 5.08 10.70 0.34
C TYR A 105 6.45 10.96 0.97
N ALA A 106 6.60 10.82 2.29
CA ALA A 106 7.92 10.92 2.92
C ALA A 106 8.81 9.70 2.63
N LYS A 107 8.21 8.53 2.35
CA LYS A 107 8.91 7.26 2.09
C LYS A 107 9.10 6.98 0.60
N THR A 108 8.21 7.49 -0.22
CA THR A 108 8.30 7.44 -1.67
C THR A 108 8.54 8.87 -2.12
N ASP A 109 9.75 9.16 -2.60
CA ASP A 109 10.22 10.46 -3.13
C ASP A 109 9.03 11.30 -3.64
N PRO A 110 8.84 12.57 -3.23
CA PRO A 110 7.73 13.37 -3.71
C PRO A 110 7.75 13.31 -5.24
N PHE A 111 6.79 12.60 -5.82
CA PHE A 111 6.60 12.60 -7.26
C PHE A 111 6.01 13.98 -7.61
N GLU A 112 6.79 15.05 -7.43
CA GLU A 112 6.58 16.37 -8.04
C GLU A 112 7.03 16.30 -9.51
N LYS A 113 6.66 15.22 -10.19
CA LYS A 113 6.80 15.15 -11.63
C LYS A 113 5.38 15.05 -12.18
N TYR A 114 4.91 16.23 -12.59
CA TYR A 114 3.63 16.60 -13.22
C TYR A 114 2.56 17.16 -12.28
#